data_AF-A0A7C7X631-F1
#
_entry.id   AF-A0A7C7X631-F1
#
_cell.length_a   1.000
_cell.length_b   1.000
_cell.length_c   1.000
_cell.angle_alpha   90.00
_cell.angle_beta   90.00
_cell.angle_gamma   90.00
#
_symmetry.space_group_name_H-M   'P 1'
#
loop_
_entity.id
_entity.type
_entity.pdbx_description
1 polymer ?
#
loop_
_entity_poly.entity_id
_entity_poly.type
_entity_poly.pdbx_seq_one_letter_code
_entity_poly.pdbx_strand_id
1 'polypeptide(L)'
;MSDPNDNPPNGPSPDGQPTDGSDDQLSQQVRSQHVSARVPEDVSRGVFSTGVILITGASEFVIDFIQNLGQPVQVVARVVMPHGAMPQFIGALRKNLEIYTQKFGAPTMPPTPPNQPQQRRLTVQEIYDEIKINDDMLSGVYSNGLMIGHTATEFRLDFLTNLYPHSAVSSRVFLSAPQIPQTIESLSSTFNAFQQKLQLQRQQPGVDPNQPPGVQGPSGESPLAGPQDSSSQDDSAQNDETPDG
;
A
#
# COMPACT_ATOMS: atom_id res chain seq x y z
N MET A 1 -59.15 3.97 69.03
CA MET A 1 -60.06 2.87 68.65
C MET A 1 -59.49 2.22 67.40
N SER A 2 -59.05 0.96 67.57
CA SER A 2 -59.03 -0.14 66.59
C SER A 2 -58.06 -0.08 65.38
N ASP A 3 -57.07 -0.99 65.39
CA ASP A 3 -56.44 -1.65 64.20
C ASP A 3 -57.50 -2.47 63.40
N PRO A 4 -57.21 -3.28 62.33
CA PRO A 4 -55.96 -3.57 61.59
C PRO A 4 -56.10 -3.71 60.03
N ASN A 5 -54.94 -3.82 59.37
CA ASN A 5 -54.57 -4.75 58.27
C ASN A 5 -55.66 -5.42 57.40
N ASP A 6 -55.55 -5.32 56.06
CA ASP A 6 -55.94 -6.43 55.17
C ASP A 6 -55.17 -6.41 53.84
N ASN A 7 -54.17 -7.29 53.74
CA ASN A 7 -53.50 -7.64 52.50
C ASN A 7 -53.70 -9.15 52.31
N PRO A 8 -54.33 -9.62 51.21
CA PRO A 8 -54.36 -11.04 50.91
C PRO A 8 -53.12 -11.46 50.08
N PRO A 9 -52.58 -12.68 50.28
CA PRO A 9 -51.40 -13.18 49.60
C PRO A 9 -51.72 -14.14 48.43
N ASN A 10 -50.69 -14.31 47.58
CA ASN A 10 -50.37 -15.48 46.75
C ASN A 10 -51.21 -15.85 45.52
N GLY A 11 -50.49 -15.95 44.40
CA GLY A 11 -50.80 -16.88 43.31
C GLY A 11 -49.88 -16.66 42.11
N PRO A 12 -48.89 -17.53 41.83
CA PRO A 12 -48.10 -17.48 40.61
C PRO A 12 -48.84 -18.24 39.50
N SER A 13 -48.80 -17.74 38.26
CA SER A 13 -48.87 -18.61 37.09
C SER A 13 -48.19 -17.99 35.87
N PRO A 14 -47.66 -18.84 34.99
CA PRO A 14 -46.60 -18.55 34.03
C PRO A 14 -47.17 -18.32 32.63
N ASP A 15 -46.32 -17.77 31.76
CA ASP A 15 -46.29 -17.95 30.30
C ASP A 15 -45.92 -16.64 29.60
N GLY A 16 -44.64 -16.52 29.30
CA GLY A 16 -44.05 -15.42 28.57
C GLY A 16 -42.68 -15.85 28.06
N GLN A 17 -42.72 -16.71 27.03
CA GLN A 17 -41.71 -16.99 25.99
C GLN A 17 -40.25 -16.51 26.19
N PRO A 18 -39.25 -17.38 25.95
CA PRO A 18 -37.85 -16.96 25.97
C PRO A 18 -37.62 -15.95 24.84
N THR A 19 -37.28 -14.71 25.18
CA THR A 19 -36.75 -13.75 24.23
C THR A 19 -35.39 -14.25 23.78
N ASP A 20 -35.34 -14.56 22.49
CA ASP A 20 -34.20 -14.99 21.71
C ASP A 20 -32.96 -14.11 21.94
N GLY A 21 -31.79 -14.75 21.86
CA GLY A 21 -30.51 -14.24 22.32
C GLY A 21 -30.14 -12.88 21.73
N SER A 22 -29.95 -11.90 22.60
CA SER A 22 -29.26 -10.65 22.28
C SER A 22 -27.75 -10.92 22.14
N ASP A 23 -27.33 -11.46 21.01
CA ASP A 23 -25.92 -11.63 20.63
C ASP A 23 -25.37 -10.43 19.82
N ASP A 24 -26.06 -9.29 19.85
CA ASP A 24 -25.69 -8.06 19.11
C ASP A 24 -24.92 -7.02 19.97
N GLN A 25 -24.38 -7.38 21.13
CA GLN A 25 -23.71 -6.42 22.03
C GLN A 25 -22.18 -6.40 21.98
N LEU A 26 -21.52 -7.26 21.19
CA LEU A 26 -20.06 -7.39 21.23
C LEU A 26 -19.27 -6.52 20.24
N SER A 27 -19.92 -5.77 19.34
CA SER A 27 -19.26 -4.87 18.39
C SER A 27 -19.31 -3.41 18.84
N GLN A 28 -18.95 -3.13 20.10
CA GLN A 28 -18.77 -1.74 20.53
C GLN A 28 -17.53 -1.16 19.84
N GLN A 29 -17.75 -0.37 18.78
CA GLN A 29 -16.70 0.33 18.06
C GLN A 29 -16.01 1.32 19.01
N VAL A 30 -14.86 0.93 19.56
CA VAL A 30 -14.06 1.80 20.44
C VAL A 30 -13.56 2.99 19.62
N ARG A 31 -14.28 4.11 19.75
CA ARG A 31 -13.91 5.39 19.17
C ARG A 31 -12.74 5.94 19.99
N SER A 32 -11.54 5.48 19.67
CA SER A 32 -10.32 5.84 20.40
C SER A 32 -10.09 7.34 20.28
N GLN A 33 -10.33 8.06 21.38
CA GLN A 33 -9.95 9.45 21.56
C GLN A 33 -8.41 9.58 21.48
N HIS A 34 -7.91 10.78 21.18
CA HIS A 34 -6.50 11.07 20.95
C HIS A 34 -5.66 10.86 22.23
N VAL A 35 -5.36 9.60 22.56
CA VAL A 35 -4.41 9.23 23.61
C VAL A 35 -3.02 9.49 23.06
N SER A 36 -2.22 10.27 23.79
CA SER A 36 -0.80 10.49 23.46
C SER A 36 -0.11 9.13 23.35
N ALA A 37 0.46 8.84 22.18
CA ALA A 37 1.12 7.57 21.94
C ALA A 37 2.29 7.38 22.92
N ARG A 38 2.41 6.18 23.49
CA ARG A 38 3.54 5.84 24.35
C ARG A 38 4.82 5.81 23.51
N VAL A 39 5.93 6.27 24.08
CA VAL A 39 7.23 6.25 23.42
C VAL A 39 8.11 5.20 24.11
N PRO A 40 8.35 4.05 23.48
CA PRO A 40 9.34 3.07 23.97
C PRO A 40 10.74 3.69 24.11
N GLU A 41 11.52 3.21 25.08
CA GLU A 41 12.84 3.79 25.42
C GLU A 41 13.87 3.61 24.29
N ASP A 42 13.85 2.45 23.64
CA ASP A 42 14.67 2.10 22.47
C ASP A 42 14.40 3.03 21.27
N VAL A 43 13.14 3.43 21.07
CA VAL A 43 12.73 4.36 19.99
C VAL A 43 12.91 5.83 20.37
N SER A 44 12.97 6.15 21.67
CA SER A 44 12.91 7.53 22.19
C SER A 44 13.97 8.48 21.60
N ARG A 45 15.18 7.96 21.37
CA ARG A 45 16.32 8.69 20.79
C ARG A 45 16.12 9.00 19.31
N GLY A 46 15.46 8.10 18.58
CA GLY A 46 15.31 8.16 17.14
C GLY A 46 16.62 8.07 16.36
N VAL A 47 16.51 8.21 15.04
CA VAL A 47 17.64 8.16 14.10
C VAL A 47 17.61 9.34 13.14
N PHE A 48 18.77 9.82 12.72
CA PHE A 48 18.88 10.83 11.65
C PHE A 48 18.98 10.15 10.30
N SER A 49 18.20 10.62 9.34
CA SER A 49 18.23 10.15 7.97
C SER A 49 18.74 11.25 7.04
N THR A 50 19.48 10.86 6.02
CA THR A 50 19.91 11.75 4.93
C THR A 50 19.17 11.53 3.61
N GLY A 51 18.30 10.52 3.56
CA GLY A 51 17.52 10.21 2.38
C GLY A 51 16.37 9.24 2.66
N VAL A 52 15.45 9.15 1.71
CA VAL A 52 14.30 8.25 1.78
C VAL A 52 14.19 7.50 0.47
N ILE A 53 14.03 6.19 0.54
CA ILE A 53 13.70 5.33 -0.59
C ILE A 53 12.32 4.74 -0.33
N LEU A 54 11.45 4.77 -1.34
CA LEU A 54 10.10 4.24 -1.25
C LEU A 54 9.93 3.08 -2.22
N ILE A 55 9.52 1.92 -1.72
CA ILE A 55 9.11 0.77 -2.51
C ILE A 55 7.61 0.53 -2.31
N THR A 56 6.91 0.22 -3.40
CA THR A 56 5.52 -0.23 -3.39
C THR A 56 5.47 -1.75 -3.39
N GLY A 57 5.06 -2.35 -2.27
CA GLY A 57 4.70 -3.76 -2.16
C GLY A 57 3.26 -4.04 -2.60
N ALA A 58 2.82 -5.30 -2.44
CA ALA A 58 1.48 -5.73 -2.84
C ALA A 58 0.37 -5.12 -1.96
N SER A 59 0.60 -4.99 -0.66
CA SER A 59 -0.36 -4.45 0.33
C SER A 59 0.18 -3.26 1.13
N GLU A 60 1.50 -3.09 1.16
CA GLU A 60 2.17 -2.03 1.91
C GLU A 60 3.14 -1.23 1.05
N PHE A 61 3.44 -0.02 1.51
CA PHE A 61 4.65 0.71 1.13
C PHE A 61 5.75 0.39 2.13
N VAL A 62 6.98 0.22 1.63
CA VAL A 62 8.19 0.13 2.44
C VAL A 62 8.97 1.42 2.27
N ILE A 63 9.17 2.14 3.37
CA ILE A 63 9.88 3.41 3.43
C ILE A 63 11.22 3.14 4.13
N ASP A 64 12.30 3.14 3.35
CA ASP A 64 13.65 2.98 3.85
C ASP A 64 14.30 4.36 4.03
N PHE A 65 14.61 4.68 5.28
CA PHE A 65 15.40 5.85 5.63
C PHE A 65 16.87 5.46 5.63
N ILE A 66 17.67 6.23 4.91
CA ILE A 66 19.08 5.90 4.67
C ILE A 66 20.02 6.95 5.23
N GLN A 67 21.23 6.52 5.56
CA GLN A 67 22.37 7.38 5.83
C GLN A 67 23.43 7.18 4.75
N ASN A 68 23.74 8.25 4.02
CA ASN A 68 24.67 8.27 2.88
C ASN A 68 25.93 9.12 3.14
N LEU A 69 26.30 9.34 4.41
CA LEU A 69 27.47 10.11 4.81
C LEU A 69 28.80 9.36 4.61
N GLY A 70 28.75 8.09 4.24
CA GLY A 70 29.89 7.24 3.94
C GLY A 70 29.45 6.01 3.14
N GLN A 71 30.42 5.20 2.72
CA GLN A 71 30.15 3.89 2.12
C GLN A 71 30.41 2.77 3.16
N PRO A 72 29.57 1.73 3.22
CA PRO A 72 28.34 1.54 2.43
C PRO A 72 27.20 2.44 2.91
N VAL A 73 26.24 2.74 2.02
CA VAL A 73 24.98 3.37 2.41
C VAL A 73 24.25 2.42 3.37
N GLN A 74 23.67 2.94 4.43
CA GLN A 74 23.00 2.12 5.44
C GLN A 74 21.53 2.49 5.57
N VAL A 75 20.65 1.47 5.67
CA VAL A 75 19.29 1.68 6.15
C VAL A 75 19.35 1.91 7.66
N VAL A 76 18.90 3.07 8.11
CA VAL A 76 18.86 3.45 9.54
C VAL A 76 17.47 3.32 10.15
N ALA A 77 16.42 3.27 9.32
CA ALA A 77 15.08 2.87 9.72
C ALA A 77 14.32 2.33 8.52
N ARG A 78 13.56 1.24 8.71
CA ARG A 78 12.61 0.72 7.73
C ARG A 78 11.21 0.80 8.31
N VAL A 79 10.31 1.51 7.65
CA VAL A 79 8.91 1.64 8.05
C VAL A 79 8.02 1.00 6.99
N VAL A 80 7.17 0.08 7.43
CA VAL A 80 6.16 -0.59 6.61
C VAL A 80 4.80 0.07 6.88
N MET A 81 4.18 0.61 5.83
CA MET A 81 2.96 1.42 5.95
C MET A 81 1.87 0.91 4.99
N PRO A 82 0.61 0.73 5.45
CA PRO A 82 -0.50 0.38 4.56
C PRO A 82 -0.70 1.41 3.46
N HIS A 83 -1.09 0.97 2.26
CA HIS A 83 -1.35 1.89 1.14
C HIS A 83 -2.36 2.99 1.48
N GLY A 84 -3.38 2.67 2.28
CA GLY A 84 -4.42 3.61 2.71
C GLY A 84 -3.92 4.73 3.64
N ALA A 85 -2.78 4.56 4.32
CA ALA A 85 -2.21 5.57 5.21
C ALA A 85 -1.34 6.60 4.47
N MET A 86 -0.83 6.25 3.29
CA MET A 86 0.09 7.10 2.52
C MET A 86 -0.47 8.50 2.16
N PRO A 87 -1.74 8.66 1.74
CA PRO A 87 -2.31 10.00 1.49
C PRO A 87 -2.27 10.91 2.71
N GLN A 88 -2.58 10.36 3.88
CA GLN A 88 -2.58 11.12 5.13
C GLN A 88 -1.15 11.51 5.51
N PHE A 89 -0.19 10.61 5.30
CA PHE A 89 1.23 10.91 5.51
C PHE A 89 1.68 12.08 4.63
N ILE A 90 1.46 12.01 3.31
CA ILE A 90 1.81 13.08 2.37
C ILE A 90 1.14 14.41 2.75
N GLY A 91 -0.16 14.36 3.06
CA GLY A 91 -0.92 15.54 3.49
C GLY A 91 -0.37 16.16 4.77
N ALA A 92 -0.01 15.34 5.76
CA ALA A 92 0.56 15.80 7.01
C ALA A 92 1.93 16.46 6.82
N LEU A 93 2.81 15.89 5.98
CA LEU A 93 4.10 16.51 5.64
C LEU A 93 3.92 17.86 4.94
N ARG A 94 3.02 17.94 3.94
CA ARG A 94 2.72 19.20 3.23
C ARG A 94 2.25 20.29 4.17
N LYS A 95 1.29 19.97 5.05
CA LYS A 95 0.77 20.92 6.05
C LYS A 95 1.86 21.37 7.02
N ASN A 96 2.71 20.47 7.50
CA ASN A 96 3.78 20.83 8.41
C ASN A 96 4.89 21.64 7.73
N LEU A 97 5.17 21.39 6.45
CA LEU A 97 6.08 22.21 5.65
C LEU A 97 5.53 23.63 5.45
N GLU A 98 4.22 23.78 5.24
CA GLU A 98 3.56 25.08 5.16
C GLU A 98 3.70 25.85 6.49
N ILE A 99 3.39 25.21 7.62
CA ILE A 99 3.54 25.80 8.97
C ILE A 99 4.99 26.20 9.22
N TYR A 100 5.94 25.32 8.88
CA TYR A 100 7.37 25.61 8.95
C TYR A 100 7.72 26.85 8.13
N THR A 101 7.26 26.92 6.88
CA THR A 101 7.59 28.01 5.94
C THR A 101 7.05 29.35 6.42
N GLN A 102 5.85 29.36 6.99
CA GLN A 102 5.27 30.56 7.61
C GLN A 102 6.08 31.05 8.81
N LYS A 103 6.66 30.13 9.59
CA LYS A 103 7.38 30.44 10.83
C LYS A 103 8.87 30.78 10.62
N PHE A 104 9.53 30.10 9.68
CA PHE A 104 10.99 30.13 9.51
C PHE A 104 11.44 30.57 8.11
N GLY A 105 10.51 30.72 7.16
CA GLY A 105 10.83 30.92 5.75
C GLY A 105 11.05 29.59 5.00
N ALA A 106 11.24 29.68 3.68
CA ALA A 106 11.44 28.49 2.85
C ALA A 106 12.76 27.77 3.23
N PRO A 107 12.77 26.42 3.30
CA PRO A 107 14.00 25.68 3.57
C PRO A 107 15.07 25.98 2.51
N THR A 108 16.22 26.50 2.92
CA THR A 108 17.34 26.77 2.03
C THR A 108 18.20 25.52 1.88
N MET A 109 18.37 25.03 0.67
CA MET A 109 19.39 24.01 0.39
C MET A 109 20.78 24.67 0.42
N PRO A 110 21.79 24.02 1.01
CA PRO A 110 23.17 24.49 0.87
C PRO A 110 23.56 24.53 -0.61
N PRO A 111 24.31 25.55 -1.05
CA PRO A 111 24.72 25.68 -2.44
C PRO A 111 25.59 24.48 -2.84
N THR A 112 25.27 23.87 -3.98
CA THR A 112 26.10 22.81 -4.55
C THR A 112 27.45 23.44 -4.93
N PRO A 113 28.59 22.92 -4.43
CA PRO A 113 29.89 23.46 -4.79
C PRO A 113 30.13 23.33 -6.30
N PRO A 114 30.63 24.39 -6.97
CA PRO A 114 30.64 24.52 -8.43
C PRO A 114 31.58 23.54 -9.16
N ASN A 115 32.34 22.72 -8.44
CA ASN A 115 33.41 21.88 -9.00
C ASN A 115 33.40 20.44 -8.48
N GLN A 116 32.27 19.95 -7.96
CA GLN A 116 32.14 18.51 -7.77
C GLN A 116 31.95 17.86 -9.14
N PRO A 117 32.78 16.87 -9.54
CA PRO A 117 32.42 16.01 -10.65
C PRO A 117 31.00 15.52 -10.33
N GLN A 118 30.07 15.64 -11.29
CA GLN A 118 28.68 15.21 -11.12
C GLN A 118 28.72 13.84 -10.46
N GLN A 119 28.52 13.80 -9.14
CA GLN A 119 28.45 12.55 -8.41
C GLN A 119 27.31 11.84 -9.11
N ARG A 120 27.61 10.73 -9.80
CA ARG A 120 26.59 9.99 -10.53
C ARG A 120 25.44 9.83 -9.55
N ARG A 121 24.28 10.40 -9.89
CA ARG A 121 23.07 10.16 -9.11
C ARG A 121 22.82 8.66 -9.27
N LEU A 122 23.21 7.89 -8.26
CA LEU A 122 22.94 6.47 -8.22
C LEU A 122 21.44 6.29 -8.38
N THR A 123 21.05 5.39 -9.27
CA THR A 123 19.67 4.95 -9.43
C THR A 123 19.21 4.27 -8.13
N VAL A 124 17.90 4.21 -7.90
CA VAL A 124 17.34 3.51 -6.73
C VAL A 124 17.85 2.06 -6.64
N GLN A 125 17.99 1.40 -7.80
CA GLN A 125 18.50 0.03 -7.88
C GLN A 125 19.97 -0.07 -7.46
N GLU A 126 20.84 0.80 -7.99
CA GLU A 126 22.26 0.83 -7.60
C GLU A 126 22.42 1.11 -6.10
N ILE A 127 21.56 1.96 -5.52
CA ILE A 127 21.57 2.19 -4.08
C ILE A 127 21.23 0.91 -3.33
N TYR A 128 20.24 0.12 -3.76
CA TYR A 128 19.90 -1.15 -3.11
C TYR A 128 20.99 -2.21 -3.24
N ASP A 129 21.70 -2.26 -4.35
CA ASP A 129 22.79 -3.23 -4.53
C ASP A 129 23.97 -2.93 -3.59
N GLU A 130 24.19 -1.67 -3.25
CA GLU A 130 25.25 -1.21 -2.33
C GLU A 130 24.79 -1.07 -0.88
N ILE A 131 23.49 -1.23 -0.58
CA ILE A 131 22.95 -0.93 0.74
C ILE A 131 23.25 -2.04 1.74
N LYS A 132 23.73 -1.64 2.93
CA LYS A 132 23.77 -2.53 4.08
C LYS A 132 22.52 -2.32 4.92
N ILE A 133 21.81 -3.40 5.18
CA ILE A 133 20.68 -3.45 6.11
C ILE A 133 21.12 -4.26 7.32
N ASN A 134 20.92 -3.72 8.52
CA ASN A 134 21.16 -4.48 9.75
C ASN A 134 20.03 -5.49 9.96
N ASP A 135 20.34 -6.63 10.57
CA ASP A 135 19.41 -7.76 10.70
C ASP A 135 18.12 -7.39 11.44
N ASP A 136 18.22 -6.51 12.44
CA ASP A 136 17.10 -5.97 13.21
C ASP A 136 16.13 -5.14 12.35
N MET A 137 16.62 -4.52 11.28
CA MET A 137 15.84 -3.68 10.38
C MET A 137 15.32 -4.41 9.14
N LEU A 138 15.69 -5.68 8.92
CA LEU A 138 15.28 -6.44 7.72
C LEU A 138 13.75 -6.47 7.56
N SER A 139 13.03 -6.73 8.66
CA SER A 139 11.56 -6.77 8.68
C SER A 139 10.93 -5.37 8.77
N GLY A 140 11.66 -4.39 9.28
CA GLY A 140 11.15 -3.05 9.58
C GLY A 140 10.12 -3.01 10.69
N VAL A 141 9.54 -1.83 10.89
CA VAL A 141 8.45 -1.61 11.85
C VAL A 141 7.17 -1.19 11.14
N TYR A 142 6.03 -1.67 11.64
CA TYR A 142 4.74 -1.28 11.10
C TYR A 142 4.31 0.11 11.58
N SER A 143 3.69 0.90 10.71
CA SER A 143 3.11 2.19 11.05
C SER A 143 1.84 2.47 10.25
N ASN A 144 0.78 2.88 10.94
CA ASN A 144 -0.49 3.31 10.33
C ASN A 144 -0.82 4.78 10.64
N GLY A 145 0.01 5.45 11.43
CA GLY A 145 -0.13 6.87 11.73
C GLY A 145 1.23 7.58 11.75
N LEU A 146 1.18 8.91 11.86
CA LEU A 146 2.37 9.73 11.98
C LEU A 146 2.06 10.98 12.80
N MET A 147 2.98 11.34 13.69
CA MET A 147 3.02 12.65 14.32
C MET A 147 4.27 13.40 13.87
N ILE A 148 4.12 14.66 13.48
CA ILE A 148 5.21 15.49 12.96
C ILE A 148 5.45 16.65 13.93
N GLY A 149 6.71 16.85 14.30
CA GLY A 149 7.20 18.07 14.92
C GLY A 149 8.34 18.66 14.09
N HIS A 150 8.63 19.95 14.25
CA HIS A 150 9.74 20.57 13.53
C HIS A 150 10.37 21.72 14.33
N THR A 151 11.66 21.91 14.13
CA THR A 151 12.45 23.07 14.56
C THR A 151 12.74 23.95 13.34
N ALA A 152 13.63 24.93 13.47
CA ALA A 152 14.14 25.68 12.32
C ALA A 152 15.08 24.86 11.41
N THR A 153 15.55 23.70 11.87
CA THR A 153 16.61 22.92 11.22
C THR A 153 16.17 21.51 10.83
N GLU A 154 15.29 20.90 11.63
CA GLU A 154 14.89 19.50 11.44
C GLU A 154 13.38 19.29 11.58
N PHE A 155 12.92 18.21 10.96
CA PHE A 155 11.60 17.62 11.16
C PHE A 155 11.78 16.30 11.91
N ARG A 156 11.00 16.12 12.97
CA ARG A 156 10.83 14.87 13.69
C ARG A 156 9.58 14.16 13.18
N LEU A 157 9.76 12.94 12.69
CA LEU A 157 8.72 12.05 12.20
C LEU A 157 8.55 10.90 13.19
N ASP A 158 7.49 10.96 14.00
CA ASP A 158 7.14 9.92 14.96
C ASP A 158 6.09 8.99 14.31
N PHE A 159 6.55 7.86 13.79
CA PHE A 159 5.71 6.83 13.20
C PHE A 159 4.94 6.09 14.30
N LEU A 160 3.63 5.97 14.11
CA LEU A 160 2.71 5.46 15.12
C LEU A 160 2.15 4.11 14.68
N THR A 161 2.21 3.16 15.59
CA THR A 161 1.39 1.96 15.58
C THR A 161 0.15 2.21 16.45
N ASN A 162 -0.93 2.62 15.82
CA ASN A 162 -2.23 2.82 16.46
C ASN A 162 -2.97 1.48 16.54
N LEU A 163 -2.74 0.73 17.61
CA LEU A 163 -3.43 -0.51 17.95
C LEU A 163 -4.10 -0.36 19.32
N TYR A 164 -5.25 -0.99 19.52
CA TYR A 164 -5.92 -1.02 20.83
C TYR A 164 -5.10 -1.88 21.81
N PRO A 165 -4.95 -1.49 23.10
CA PRO A 165 -5.59 -0.37 23.79
C PRO A 165 -4.82 0.95 23.77
N HIS A 166 -3.55 0.95 23.33
CA HIS A 166 -2.69 2.13 23.35
C HIS A 166 -1.85 2.22 22.08
N SER A 167 -1.86 3.40 21.46
CA SER A 167 -0.89 3.73 20.42
C SER A 167 0.53 3.78 20.97
N ALA A 168 1.50 3.34 20.17
CA ALA A 168 2.93 3.45 20.47
C ALA A 168 3.69 4.06 19.29
N VAL A 169 4.77 4.78 19.58
CA VAL A 169 5.74 5.21 18.57
C VAL A 169 6.60 4.01 18.19
N SER A 170 6.50 3.55 16.96
CA SER A 170 7.27 2.39 16.46
C SER A 170 8.60 2.79 15.83
N SER A 171 8.70 4.02 15.31
CA SER A 171 9.97 4.59 14.85
C SER A 171 9.95 6.10 14.97
N ARG A 172 11.11 6.67 15.28
CA ARG A 172 11.34 8.12 15.30
C ARG A 172 12.48 8.43 14.35
N VAL A 173 12.18 9.20 13.31
CA VAL A 173 13.16 9.60 12.30
C VAL A 173 13.26 11.11 12.25
N PHE A 174 14.49 11.61 12.15
CA PHE A 174 14.78 13.02 11.93
C PHE A 174 15.28 13.25 10.51
N LEU A 175 14.71 14.24 9.83
CA LEU A 175 15.15 14.74 8.53
C LEU A 175 15.50 16.21 8.66
N SER A 176 16.49 16.67 7.89
CA SER A 176 16.75 18.11 7.76
C SER A 176 15.57 18.80 7.05
N ALA A 177 15.26 20.03 7.43
CA ALA A 177 14.18 20.80 6.80
C ALA A 177 14.32 20.90 5.26
N PRO A 178 15.52 21.06 4.68
CA PRO A 178 15.69 21.07 3.22
C PRO A 178 15.34 19.76 2.50
N GLN A 179 15.31 18.61 3.19
CA GLN A 179 14.94 17.33 2.59
C GLN A 179 13.44 17.12 2.45
N ILE A 180 12.63 17.83 3.24
CA ILE A 180 11.18 17.62 3.31
C ILE A 180 10.47 17.87 1.97
N PRO A 181 10.75 18.95 1.21
CA PRO A 181 10.11 19.17 -0.08
C PRO A 181 10.35 18.02 -1.08
N GLN A 182 11.60 17.55 -1.19
CA GLN A 182 11.95 16.44 -2.08
C GLN A 182 11.30 15.12 -1.61
N THR A 183 11.25 14.90 -0.30
CA THR A 183 10.60 13.72 0.29
C THR A 183 9.11 13.71 -0.06
N ILE A 184 8.42 14.85 0.08
CA ILE A 184 7.00 14.98 -0.29
C ILE A 184 6.79 14.68 -1.77
N GLU A 185 7.64 15.21 -2.64
CA GLU A 185 7.53 14.97 -4.09
C GLU A 185 7.70 13.49 -4.40
N SER A 186 8.76 12.85 -3.87
CA SER A 186 9.01 11.42 -4.08
C SER A 186 7.85 10.55 -3.57
N LEU A 187 7.31 10.84 -2.38
CA LEU A 187 6.15 10.11 -1.85
C LEU A 187 4.91 10.31 -2.75
N SER A 188 4.69 11.55 -3.22
CA SER A 188 3.56 11.91 -4.08
C SER A 188 3.63 11.21 -5.44
N SER A 189 4.79 11.25 -6.11
CA SER A 189 4.98 10.60 -7.41
C SER A 189 4.77 9.09 -7.32
N THR A 190 5.36 8.43 -6.31
CA THR A 190 5.20 6.98 -6.12
C THR A 190 3.76 6.60 -5.79
N PHE A 191 3.07 7.38 -4.96
CA PHE A 191 1.67 7.14 -4.65
C PHE A 191 0.78 7.28 -5.88
N ASN A 192 1.00 8.31 -6.71
CA ASN A 192 0.25 8.50 -7.95
C ASN A 192 0.46 7.34 -8.94
N ALA A 193 1.72 6.89 -9.10
CA ALA A 193 2.04 5.74 -9.95
C ALA A 193 1.34 4.46 -9.46
N PHE A 194 1.31 4.25 -8.13
CA PHE A 194 0.57 3.14 -7.52
C PHE A 194 -0.93 3.23 -7.83
N GLN A 195 -1.55 4.41 -7.66
CA GLN A 195 -2.97 4.60 -7.95
C GLN A 195 -3.31 4.33 -9.41
N GLN A 196 -2.47 4.77 -10.34
CA GLN A 196 -2.66 4.51 -11.77
C GLN A 196 -2.61 3.01 -12.08
N LYS A 197 -1.62 2.29 -11.53
CA LYS A 197 -1.52 0.83 -11.68
C LYS A 197 -2.76 0.11 -11.16
N LEU A 198 -3.27 0.52 -9.99
CA LEU A 198 -4.49 -0.05 -9.41
C LEU A 198 -5.71 0.19 -10.30
N GLN A 199 -5.82 1.37 -10.92
CA GLN A 199 -6.91 1.67 -11.86
C GLN A 199 -6.86 0.80 -13.11
N LEU A 200 -5.67 0.57 -13.67
CA LEU A 200 -5.50 -0.32 -14.84
C LEU A 200 -5.87 -1.77 -14.49
N GLN A 201 -5.51 -2.24 -13.29
CA GLN A 201 -5.82 -3.60 -12.86
C GLN A 201 -7.32 -3.81 -12.63
N ARG A 202 -8.06 -2.79 -12.17
CA ARG A 202 -9.52 -2.83 -12.03
C ARG A 202 -10.27 -2.77 -13.37
N GLN A 203 -9.62 -2.31 -14.43
CA GLN A 203 -10.21 -2.19 -15.78
C GLN A 203 -10.03 -3.46 -16.62
N GLN A 204 -9.22 -4.42 -16.18
CA GLN A 204 -9.15 -5.72 -16.85
C GLN A 204 -10.38 -6.56 -16.45
N PRO A 205 -11.25 -6.94 -17.40
CA PRO A 205 -12.33 -7.87 -17.13
C PRO A 205 -11.74 -9.19 -16.63
N GLY A 206 -12.33 -9.78 -15.59
CA GLY A 206 -11.86 -11.02 -14.98
C GLY A 206 -11.61 -12.09 -16.05
N VAL A 207 -10.38 -12.58 -16.14
CA VAL A 207 -10.08 -13.80 -16.86
C VAL A 207 -10.83 -14.91 -16.13
N ASP A 208 -11.82 -15.51 -16.78
CA ASP A 208 -12.61 -16.60 -16.22
C ASP A 208 -11.67 -17.76 -15.82
N PRO A 209 -11.59 -18.14 -14.53
CA PRO A 209 -10.70 -19.21 -14.06
C PRO A 209 -11.01 -20.58 -14.67
N ASN A 210 -12.16 -20.74 -15.33
CA ASN A 210 -12.60 -22.01 -15.92
C ASN A 210 -12.35 -22.14 -17.43
N GLN A 211 -11.62 -21.23 -18.08
CA GLN A 211 -11.12 -21.50 -19.44
C GLN A 211 -9.79 -22.26 -19.38
N PRO A 212 -9.72 -23.53 -19.81
CA PRO A 212 -8.44 -24.19 -20.00
C PRO A 212 -7.62 -23.40 -21.03
N PRO A 213 -6.28 -23.35 -20.90
CA PRO A 213 -5.42 -22.63 -21.83
C PRO A 213 -5.66 -23.15 -23.26
N GLY A 214 -6.35 -22.35 -24.06
CA GLY A 214 -6.56 -22.64 -25.47
C GLY A 214 -5.20 -22.76 -26.14
N VAL A 215 -4.93 -23.96 -26.68
CA VAL A 215 -3.81 -24.25 -27.56
C VAL A 215 -3.82 -23.20 -28.67
N GLN A 216 -2.88 -22.26 -28.62
CA GLN A 216 -2.58 -21.39 -29.76
C GLN A 216 -2.00 -22.28 -30.85
N GLY A 217 -2.87 -22.76 -31.75
CA GLY A 217 -2.42 -23.37 -33.00
C GLY A 217 -1.68 -22.31 -33.85
N PRO A 218 -0.55 -22.65 -34.48
CA PRO A 218 0.18 -21.70 -35.30
C PRO A 218 -0.69 -21.29 -36.50
N SER A 219 -0.70 -19.99 -36.75
CA SER A 219 -1.36 -19.36 -37.89
C SER A 219 -0.74 -19.89 -39.19
N GLY A 220 -1.49 -20.70 -39.93
CA GLY A 220 -1.09 -21.19 -41.24
C GLY A 220 -2.30 -21.67 -42.01
N GLU A 221 -2.86 -20.79 -42.87
CA GLU A 221 -3.06 -21.02 -44.31
C GLU A 221 -4.07 -20.03 -44.89
N SER A 222 -3.66 -19.42 -46.00
CA SER A 222 -4.44 -18.56 -46.90
C SER A 222 -5.69 -19.27 -47.43
N PRO A 223 -6.71 -18.51 -47.90
CA PRO A 223 -7.90 -19.10 -48.50
C PRO A 223 -7.56 -19.63 -49.90
N LEU A 224 -7.49 -20.96 -50.07
CA LEU A 224 -7.51 -21.58 -51.39
C LEU A 224 -8.96 -21.80 -51.86
N ALA A 225 -9.16 -21.45 -53.12
CA ALA A 225 -10.39 -21.46 -53.90
C ALA A 225 -11.24 -22.74 -53.73
N GLY A 226 -12.56 -22.54 -53.65
CA GLY A 226 -13.54 -23.63 -53.72
C GLY A 226 -13.54 -24.32 -55.09
N PRO A 227 -13.94 -25.60 -55.17
CA PRO A 227 -14.01 -26.32 -56.44
C PRO A 227 -15.15 -25.77 -57.29
N GLN A 228 -14.82 -25.41 -58.53
CA GLN A 228 -15.79 -25.09 -59.58
C GLN A 228 -16.56 -26.34 -59.97
N ASP A 229 -17.88 -26.26 -59.86
CA ASP A 229 -18.85 -27.21 -60.37
C ASP A 229 -18.90 -27.08 -61.90
N SER A 230 -18.23 -27.99 -62.60
CA SER A 230 -18.32 -28.12 -64.06
C SER A 230 -19.22 -29.30 -64.41
N SER A 231 -20.52 -29.01 -64.51
CA SER A 231 -21.50 -29.84 -65.19
C SER A 231 -21.12 -29.99 -66.66
N SER A 232 -20.73 -31.19 -67.07
CA SER A 232 -20.61 -31.61 -68.47
C SER A 232 -21.47 -32.85 -68.65
N GLN A 233 -22.69 -32.66 -69.16
CA GLN A 233 -23.45 -33.70 -69.85
C GLN A 233 -23.85 -33.11 -71.19
N ASP A 234 -23.03 -33.40 -72.19
CA ASP A 234 -23.40 -33.36 -73.60
C ASP A 234 -23.50 -34.81 -74.09
N ASP A 235 -24.52 -35.06 -74.87
CA ASP A 235 -24.97 -36.34 -75.41
C ASP A 235 -23.96 -36.84 -76.46
N SER A 236 -23.44 -38.08 -76.34
CA SER A 236 -23.25 -39.02 -77.47
C SER A 236 -22.57 -40.35 -77.08
N ALA A 237 -23.39 -41.41 -77.15
CA ALA A 237 -23.16 -42.71 -77.79
C ALA A 237 -21.85 -43.53 -77.63
N GLN A 238 -22.08 -44.80 -77.24
CA GLN A 238 -21.51 -46.06 -77.76
C GLN A 238 -20.26 -46.68 -77.12
N ASN A 239 -20.57 -47.68 -76.29
CA ASN A 239 -20.20 -49.12 -76.35
C ASN A 239 -18.75 -49.62 -76.27
N ASP A 240 -18.72 -50.78 -75.61
CA ASP A 240 -17.86 -51.97 -75.76
C ASP A 240 -16.72 -52.08 -74.72
N GLU A 241 -16.98 -52.74 -73.58
CA GLU A 241 -16.79 -54.19 -73.37
C GLU A 241 -15.35 -54.65 -73.64
N THR A 242 -14.55 -54.85 -72.59
CA THR A 242 -14.23 -56.19 -72.05
C THR A 242 -13.14 -56.12 -70.97
N PRO A 243 -13.09 -57.10 -70.05
CA PRO A 243 -12.32 -57.00 -68.82
C PRO A 243 -11.08 -57.92 -68.78
N ASP A 244 -10.33 -57.68 -67.70
CA ASP A 244 -9.56 -58.64 -66.90
C ASP A 244 -8.19 -59.13 -67.37
N GLY A 245 -7.29 -59.08 -66.39
CA GLY A 245 -5.93 -59.60 -66.38
C GLY A 245 -5.15 -59.04 -65.20
#